data_AF-A0A537NXR8-F1
#
_entry.id   AF-A0A537NXR8-F1
#
_cell.length_a   1.000
_cell.length_b   1.000
_cell.length_c   1.000
_cell.angle_alpha   90.00
_cell.angle_beta   90.00
_cell.angle_gamma   90.00
#
_symmetry.space_group_name_H-M   'P 1'
#
loop_
_entity.id
_entity.type
_entity.pdbx_description
1 polymer ?
#
loop_
_entity_poly.entity_id
_entity_poly.type
_entity_poly.pdbx_seq_one_letter_code
_entity_poly.pdbx_strand_id
1 'polypeptide(L)'
;MQAKRASNQVHQLMAERGWVPANDAADMVADAEERAILQILESANEAELPPLIRFMTSRSMLTASIIMRSACAGHMRIIEAAMAHLANSTPARTAEALYGGASSFNWLYRSSGLPLTCIGLIRAAGQVERELRETRHSLSTENFSRRLIEEIMTGDAGMAAAERAKYLDFIGRYSSERIRQIALMLREGLVTAA
;
A
#
# COMPACT_ATOMS: atom_id res chain seq x y z
N MET A 1 -6.89 15.19 30.01
CA MET A 1 -5.73 16.09 29.91
C MET A 1 -4.45 15.58 30.57
N GLN A 2 -4.49 14.69 31.57
CA GLN A 2 -3.29 14.16 32.23
C GLN A 2 -2.46 13.19 31.35
N ALA A 3 -3.09 12.39 30.49
CA ALA A 3 -2.40 11.46 29.58
C ALA A 3 -1.50 12.17 28.53
N LYS A 4 -1.94 13.31 27.97
CA LYS A 4 -1.15 14.14 27.04
C LYS A 4 0.11 14.74 27.71
N ARG A 5 0.04 15.06 28.99
CA ARG A 5 1.18 15.62 29.75
C ARG A 5 2.23 14.55 30.06
N ALA A 6 1.79 13.33 30.40
CA ALA A 6 2.68 12.20 30.61
C ALA A 6 3.41 11.79 29.31
N SER A 7 2.70 11.76 28.17
CA SER A 7 3.30 11.53 26.85
C SER A 7 4.34 12.60 26.52
N ASN A 8 4.03 13.89 26.71
CA ASN A 8 4.99 14.97 26.46
C ASN A 8 6.24 14.91 27.34
N GLN A 9 6.12 14.51 28.62
CA GLN A 9 7.28 14.35 29.50
C GLN A 9 8.18 13.17 29.08
N VAL A 10 7.58 12.06 28.63
CA VAL A 10 8.33 10.93 28.07
C VAL A 10 9.04 11.34 26.77
N HIS A 11 8.37 12.09 25.90
CA HIS A 11 8.97 12.65 24.68
C HIS A 11 10.16 13.58 24.98
N GLN A 12 10.05 14.41 26.02
CA GLN A 12 11.10 15.37 26.41
C GLN A 12 12.32 14.64 26.99
N LEU A 13 12.10 13.62 27.82
CA LEU A 13 13.16 12.78 28.39
C LEU A 13 13.86 11.88 27.35
N MET A 14 13.16 11.47 26.29
CA MET A 14 13.73 10.68 25.19
C MET A 14 14.54 11.55 24.20
N ALA A 15 14.15 12.82 24.03
CA ALA A 15 14.89 13.81 23.25
C ALA A 15 16.21 14.23 23.94
N GLU A 16 16.21 14.41 25.26
CA GLU A 16 17.40 14.78 26.05
C GLU A 16 18.50 13.70 26.04
N ARG A 17 18.15 12.44 25.72
CA ARG A 17 19.10 11.31 25.63
C ARG A 17 19.57 10.99 24.21
N GLY A 18 19.17 11.78 23.21
CA GLY A 18 19.66 11.64 21.83
C GLY A 18 19.27 10.33 21.13
N TRP A 19 18.18 9.67 21.54
CA TRP A 19 17.79 8.35 21.01
C TRP A 19 16.89 8.38 19.77
N VAL A 20 16.33 9.53 19.39
CA VAL A 20 15.48 9.65 18.18
C VAL A 20 15.52 11.09 17.64
N PRO A 21 15.83 11.34 16.35
CA PRO A 21 15.67 12.65 15.72
C PRO A 21 14.20 13.10 15.78
N ALA A 22 13.95 14.37 16.09
CA ALA A 22 12.62 14.94 16.36
C ALA A 22 11.56 14.82 15.23
N ASN A 23 11.90 14.23 14.08
CA ASN A 23 11.00 14.04 12.92
C ASN A 23 10.28 12.67 12.91
N ASP A 24 10.70 11.70 13.74
CA ASP A 24 10.17 10.33 13.67
C ASP A 24 8.85 10.12 14.44
N ALA A 25 8.60 10.89 15.51
CA ALA A 25 7.41 10.66 16.33
C ALA A 25 6.09 10.98 15.59
N ALA A 26 6.08 12.02 14.75
CA ALA A 26 4.93 12.37 13.93
C ALA A 26 4.69 11.32 12.83
N ASP A 27 5.75 10.84 12.19
CA ASP A 27 5.68 9.78 11.18
C ASP A 27 5.24 8.44 11.79
N MET A 28 5.68 8.13 13.02
CA MET A 28 5.22 6.97 13.78
C MET A 28 3.73 7.05 14.11
N VAL A 29 3.25 8.24 14.52
CA VAL A 29 1.82 8.46 14.78
C VAL A 29 1.02 8.31 13.49
N ALA A 30 1.44 8.92 12.39
CA ALA A 30 0.80 8.78 11.09
C ALA A 30 0.77 7.32 10.62
N ASP A 31 1.87 6.58 10.78
CA ASP A 31 1.91 5.15 10.45
C ASP A 31 0.96 4.32 11.33
N ALA A 32 0.89 4.62 12.62
CA ALA A 32 -0.04 3.95 13.54
C ALA A 32 -1.51 4.26 13.20
N GLU A 33 -1.84 5.51 12.87
CA GLU A 33 -3.18 5.93 12.45
C GLU A 33 -3.60 5.24 11.16
N GLU A 34 -2.72 5.22 10.15
CA GLU A 34 -3.03 4.56 8.88
C GLU A 34 -3.18 3.04 9.04
N ARG A 35 -2.41 2.39 9.92
CA ARG A 35 -2.59 0.97 10.26
C ARG A 35 -3.95 0.72 10.93
N ALA A 36 -4.36 1.57 11.86
CA ALA A 36 -5.66 1.47 12.51
C ALA A 36 -6.80 1.63 11.49
N ILE A 37 -6.68 2.59 10.56
CA ILE A 37 -7.64 2.77 9.46
C ILE A 37 -7.72 1.52 8.58
N LEU A 38 -6.59 0.91 8.23
CA LEU A 38 -6.59 -0.33 7.44
C LEU A 38 -7.28 -1.48 8.16
N GLN A 39 -7.08 -1.65 9.46
CA GLN A 39 -7.77 -2.69 10.23
C GLN A 39 -9.29 -2.49 10.19
N ILE A 40 -9.76 -1.25 10.27
CA ILE A 40 -11.19 -0.94 10.14
C ILE A 40 -11.69 -1.31 8.74
N LEU A 41 -10.97 -0.90 7.68
CA LEU A 41 -11.33 -1.20 6.30
C LEU A 41 -11.34 -2.71 6.00
N GLU A 42 -10.38 -3.45 6.57
CA GLU A 42 -10.28 -4.91 6.41
C GLU A 42 -11.44 -5.64 7.09
N SER A 43 -11.87 -5.16 8.27
CA SER A 43 -12.99 -5.73 9.00
C SER A 43 -14.36 -5.46 8.35
N ALA A 44 -14.43 -4.47 7.45
CA ALA A 44 -15.66 -4.09 6.78
C ALA A 44 -16.11 -5.18 5.78
N ASN A 45 -17.40 -5.53 5.83
CA ASN A 45 -17.98 -6.42 4.83
C ASN A 45 -18.22 -5.68 3.49
N GLU A 46 -18.67 -6.41 2.47
CA GLU A 46 -18.87 -5.86 1.12
C GLU A 46 -19.89 -4.71 1.05
N ALA A 47 -20.89 -4.69 1.92
CA ALA A 47 -21.89 -3.63 1.97
C ALA A 47 -21.38 -2.39 2.73
N GLU A 48 -20.49 -2.58 3.71
CA GLU A 48 -19.92 -1.52 4.57
C GLU A 48 -18.73 -0.80 3.93
N LEU A 49 -17.94 -1.51 3.12
CA LEU A 49 -16.71 -0.96 2.57
C LEU A 49 -16.95 0.25 1.63
N PRO A 50 -17.91 0.23 0.68
CA PRO A 50 -18.16 1.39 -0.18
C PRO A 50 -18.57 2.68 0.56
N PRO A 51 -19.52 2.69 1.52
CA PRO A 51 -19.82 3.89 2.29
C PRO A 51 -18.64 4.36 3.15
N LEU A 52 -17.82 3.45 3.69
CA LEU A 52 -16.62 3.81 4.45
C LEU A 52 -15.57 4.51 3.57
N ILE A 53 -15.31 3.98 2.38
CA ILE A 53 -14.43 4.63 1.39
C ILE A 53 -14.93 6.04 1.04
N ARG A 54 -16.23 6.21 0.77
CA ARG A 54 -16.82 7.53 0.50
C ARG A 54 -16.62 8.50 1.66
N PHE A 55 -16.85 8.04 2.89
CA PHE A 55 -16.63 8.83 4.10
C PHE A 55 -15.16 9.26 4.21
N MET A 56 -14.22 8.34 4.03
CA MET A 56 -12.79 8.64 4.09
C MET A 56 -12.36 9.65 3.03
N THR A 57 -12.81 9.51 1.79
CA THR A 57 -12.51 10.48 0.72
C THR A 57 -13.05 11.86 1.06
N SER A 58 -14.28 11.95 1.59
CA SER A 58 -14.91 13.23 1.98
C SER A 58 -14.17 13.96 3.11
N ARG A 59 -13.39 13.21 3.91
CA ARG A 59 -12.60 13.70 5.03
C ARG A 59 -11.10 13.84 4.71
N SER A 60 -10.71 13.63 3.44
CA SER A 60 -9.30 13.59 3.03
C SER A 60 -8.46 12.55 3.81
N MET A 61 -9.13 11.49 4.30
CA MET A 61 -8.51 10.38 5.01
C MET A 61 -8.12 9.23 4.08
N LEU A 62 -8.62 9.19 2.84
CA LEU A 62 -8.17 8.24 1.83
C LEU A 62 -6.91 8.76 1.15
N THR A 63 -5.75 8.43 1.70
CA THR A 63 -4.44 8.89 1.22
C THR A 63 -3.81 7.88 0.27
N ALA A 64 -2.87 8.35 -0.58
CA ALA A 64 -2.08 7.46 -1.44
C ALA A 64 -1.26 6.44 -0.63
N SER A 65 -0.80 6.79 0.57
CA SER A 65 -0.11 5.86 1.49
C SER A 65 -1.01 4.73 1.98
N ILE A 66 -2.29 4.99 2.29
CA ILE A 66 -3.27 3.93 2.62
C ILE A 66 -3.49 2.99 1.44
N ILE A 67 -3.58 3.51 0.22
CA ILE A 67 -3.70 2.70 -1.00
C ILE A 67 -2.44 1.86 -1.20
N MET A 68 -1.25 2.45 -1.10
CA MET A 68 0.01 1.72 -1.25
C MET A 68 0.18 0.64 -0.18
N ARG A 69 -0.14 0.93 1.08
CA ARG A 69 -0.07 -0.05 2.18
C ARG A 69 -1.07 -1.19 1.96
N SER A 70 -2.29 -0.87 1.52
CA SER A 70 -3.29 -1.88 1.11
C SER A 70 -2.77 -2.78 -0.01
N ALA A 71 -2.13 -2.21 -1.02
CA ALA A 71 -1.57 -2.95 -2.16
C ALA A 71 -0.41 -3.86 -1.72
N CYS A 72 0.51 -3.37 -0.88
CA CYS A 72 1.60 -4.18 -0.32
C CYS A 72 1.07 -5.39 0.47
N ALA A 73 0.01 -5.17 1.25
CA ALA A 73 -0.60 -6.21 2.09
C ALA A 73 -1.53 -7.17 1.33
N GLY A 74 -1.89 -6.87 0.08
CA GLY A 74 -2.82 -7.66 -0.71
C GLY A 74 -4.29 -7.46 -0.36
N HIS A 75 -4.64 -6.34 0.29
CA HIS A 75 -6.04 -5.99 0.59
C HIS A 75 -6.76 -5.46 -0.66
N MET A 76 -6.85 -6.28 -1.71
CA MET A 76 -7.31 -5.86 -3.03
C MET A 76 -8.78 -5.44 -3.07
N ARG A 77 -9.61 -5.93 -2.14
CA ARG A 77 -10.99 -5.43 -1.93
C ARG A 77 -11.02 -3.93 -1.60
N ILE A 78 -10.06 -3.44 -0.81
CA ILE A 78 -9.94 -2.02 -0.45
C ILE A 78 -9.51 -1.22 -1.68
N ILE A 79 -8.52 -1.71 -2.43
CA ILE A 79 -8.04 -1.07 -3.67
C ILE A 79 -9.16 -0.96 -4.70
N GLU A 80 -9.89 -2.04 -4.93
CA GLU A 80 -11.01 -2.10 -5.87
C GLU A 80 -12.11 -1.11 -5.50
N ALA A 81 -12.52 -1.08 -4.22
CA ALA A 81 -13.53 -0.14 -3.73
C ALA A 81 -13.07 1.32 -3.83
N ALA A 82 -11.82 1.61 -3.46
CA ALA A 82 -11.22 2.94 -3.57
C ALA A 82 -11.15 3.41 -5.03
N MET A 83 -10.63 2.58 -5.93
CA MET A 83 -10.53 2.89 -7.35
C MET A 83 -11.90 3.05 -8.00
N ALA A 84 -12.89 2.23 -7.63
CA ALA A 84 -14.27 2.36 -8.13
C ALA A 84 -14.88 3.70 -7.74
N HIS A 85 -14.70 4.10 -6.48
CA HIS A 85 -15.18 5.39 -5.99
C HIS A 85 -14.46 6.57 -6.66
N LEU A 86 -13.13 6.54 -6.71
CA LEU A 86 -12.31 7.62 -7.26
C LEU A 86 -12.50 7.79 -8.77
N ALA A 87 -12.63 6.68 -9.51
CA ALA A 87 -12.86 6.69 -10.95
C ALA A 87 -14.35 6.85 -11.34
N ASN A 88 -15.25 6.97 -10.36
CA ASN A 88 -16.70 6.99 -10.56
C ASN A 88 -17.19 5.84 -11.48
N SER A 89 -16.72 4.62 -11.19
CA SER A 89 -16.96 3.42 -11.99
C SER A 89 -17.70 2.36 -11.16
N THR A 90 -18.45 1.48 -11.82
CA THR A 90 -19.13 0.37 -11.14
C THR A 90 -18.12 -0.65 -10.62
N PRO A 91 -18.41 -1.39 -9.53
CA PRO A 91 -17.50 -2.41 -8.99
C PRO A 91 -17.08 -3.44 -10.04
N ALA A 92 -18.04 -3.96 -10.82
CA ALA A 92 -17.75 -4.93 -11.88
C ALA A 92 -16.77 -4.39 -12.93
N ARG A 93 -17.01 -3.18 -13.45
CA ARG A 93 -16.13 -2.54 -14.44
C ARG A 93 -14.75 -2.24 -13.85
N THR A 94 -14.70 -1.85 -12.59
CA THR A 94 -13.44 -1.61 -11.87
C THR A 94 -12.65 -2.90 -11.70
N ALA A 95 -13.29 -4.00 -11.31
CA ALA A 95 -12.64 -5.30 -11.18
C ALA A 95 -12.08 -5.77 -12.53
N GLU A 96 -12.89 -5.72 -13.59
CA GLU A 96 -12.47 -6.06 -14.95
C GLU A 96 -11.28 -5.21 -15.40
N ALA A 97 -11.28 -3.91 -15.07
CA ALA A 97 -10.19 -3.03 -15.44
C ALA A 97 -8.92 -3.23 -14.61
N LEU A 98 -9.07 -3.45 -13.29
CA LEU A 98 -7.97 -3.61 -12.33
C LEU A 98 -7.21 -4.92 -12.54
N TYR A 99 -7.93 -6.02 -12.77
CA TYR A 99 -7.34 -7.34 -13.03
C TYR A 99 -7.28 -7.66 -14.53
N GLY A 100 -7.65 -6.72 -15.40
CA GLY A 100 -7.62 -6.90 -16.84
C GLY A 100 -6.25 -6.68 -17.47
N GLY A 101 -6.26 -6.25 -18.72
CA GLY A 101 -5.05 -5.91 -19.47
C GLY A 101 -4.53 -4.50 -19.15
N ALA A 102 -3.32 -4.20 -19.66
CA ALA A 102 -2.65 -2.92 -19.42
C ALA A 102 -3.51 -1.70 -19.82
N SER A 103 -4.24 -1.79 -20.94
CA SER A 103 -5.07 -0.67 -21.44
C SER A 103 -6.25 -0.34 -20.51
N SER A 104 -6.98 -1.36 -20.03
CA SER A 104 -8.11 -1.17 -19.12
C SER A 104 -7.63 -0.66 -17.76
N PHE A 105 -6.52 -1.21 -17.26
CA PHE A 105 -5.87 -0.73 -16.04
C PHE A 105 -5.46 0.74 -16.16
N ASN A 106 -4.80 1.13 -17.26
CA ASN A 106 -4.36 2.50 -17.47
C ASN A 106 -5.53 3.49 -17.54
N TRP A 107 -6.65 3.09 -18.15
CA TRP A 107 -7.87 3.90 -18.15
C TRP A 107 -8.39 4.10 -16.72
N LEU A 108 -8.51 3.01 -15.95
CA LEU A 108 -9.00 3.07 -14.56
C LEU A 108 -8.09 3.95 -13.69
N TYR A 109 -6.78 3.77 -13.81
CA TYR A 109 -5.78 4.52 -13.06
C TYR A 109 -5.81 6.02 -13.36
N ARG A 110 -5.88 6.39 -14.65
CA ARG A 110 -6.00 7.80 -15.05
C ARG A 110 -7.29 8.42 -14.51
N SER A 111 -8.36 7.63 -14.47
CA SER A 111 -9.67 8.08 -13.98
C SER A 111 -9.71 8.23 -12.45
N SER A 112 -8.89 7.49 -11.70
CA SER A 112 -8.86 7.56 -10.23
C SER A 112 -8.08 8.75 -9.67
N GLY A 113 -7.25 9.42 -10.48
CA GLY A 113 -6.48 10.60 -10.06
C GLY A 113 -5.35 10.29 -9.06
N LEU A 114 -4.99 9.03 -8.86
CA LEU A 114 -3.89 8.65 -7.98
C LEU A 114 -2.52 9.11 -8.54
N PRO A 115 -1.53 9.44 -7.68
CA PRO A 115 -0.21 9.87 -8.10
C PRO A 115 0.48 8.83 -8.98
N LEU A 116 1.17 9.23 -10.05
CA LEU A 116 1.85 8.28 -10.95
C LEU A 116 2.86 7.35 -10.24
N THR A 117 3.37 7.76 -9.09
CA THR A 117 4.26 6.96 -8.24
C THR A 117 3.64 5.67 -7.72
N CYS A 118 2.32 5.50 -7.74
CA CYS A 118 1.66 4.29 -7.26
C CYS A 118 1.34 3.29 -8.38
N ILE A 119 1.51 3.67 -9.66
CA ILE A 119 0.97 2.92 -10.80
C ILE A 119 1.59 1.53 -10.93
N GLY A 120 2.91 1.44 -10.81
CA GLY A 120 3.63 0.16 -10.95
C GLY A 120 3.29 -0.80 -9.82
N LEU A 121 3.23 -0.30 -8.57
CA LEU A 121 2.88 -1.13 -7.43
C LEU A 121 1.45 -1.66 -7.50
N ILE A 122 0.48 -0.79 -7.81
CA ILE A 122 -0.94 -1.21 -7.91
C ILE A 122 -1.14 -2.15 -9.08
N ARG A 123 -0.45 -1.95 -10.21
CA ARG A 123 -0.49 -2.87 -11.35
C ARG A 123 0.08 -4.25 -10.97
N ALA A 124 1.24 -4.28 -10.32
CA ALA A 124 1.86 -5.51 -9.85
C ALA A 124 0.96 -6.26 -8.86
N ALA A 125 0.37 -5.55 -7.89
CA ALA A 125 -0.57 -6.15 -6.95
C ALA A 125 -1.83 -6.72 -7.65
N GLY A 126 -2.35 -6.01 -8.65
CA GLY A 126 -3.44 -6.50 -9.51
C GLY A 126 -3.08 -7.76 -10.29
N GLN A 127 -1.84 -7.84 -10.80
CA GLN A 127 -1.33 -9.01 -11.50
C GLN A 127 -1.24 -10.23 -10.55
N VAL A 128 -0.66 -10.05 -9.36
CA VAL A 128 -0.59 -11.11 -8.33
C VAL A 128 -1.99 -11.62 -7.96
N GLU A 129 -2.92 -10.70 -7.71
CA GLU A 129 -4.30 -11.06 -7.37
C GLU A 129 -5.02 -11.81 -8.51
N ARG A 130 -4.76 -11.44 -9.76
CA ARG A 130 -5.31 -12.18 -10.91
C ARG A 130 -4.84 -13.62 -10.94
N GLU A 131 -3.55 -13.86 -10.77
CA GLU A 131 -2.97 -15.22 -10.73
C GLU A 131 -3.56 -16.05 -9.57
N LEU A 132 -3.76 -15.44 -8.41
CA LEU A 132 -4.40 -16.08 -7.26
C LEU A 132 -5.85 -16.47 -7.53
N ARG A 133 -6.62 -15.60 -8.21
CA ARG A 133 -8.00 -15.89 -8.61
C ARG A 133 -8.08 -17.02 -9.62
N GLU A 134 -7.18 -17.05 -10.61
CA GLU A 134 -7.09 -18.11 -11.62
C GLU A 134 -6.78 -19.47 -10.98
N THR A 135 -5.86 -19.49 -10.01
CA THR A 135 -5.46 -20.70 -9.27
C THR A 135 -6.40 -21.06 -8.12
N ARG A 136 -7.40 -20.22 -7.82
CA ARG A 136 -8.32 -20.33 -6.66
C ARG A 136 -7.58 -20.48 -5.34
N HIS A 137 -6.46 -19.78 -5.18
CA HIS A 137 -5.64 -19.81 -3.99
C HIS A 137 -5.75 -18.49 -3.23
N SER A 138 -5.58 -18.54 -1.91
CA SER A 138 -5.45 -17.35 -1.08
C SER A 138 -4.11 -17.37 -0.37
N LEU A 139 -3.51 -16.19 -0.21
CA LEU A 139 -2.23 -16.02 0.48
C LEU A 139 -2.43 -15.27 1.79
N SER A 140 -1.55 -15.55 2.76
CA SER A 140 -1.36 -14.65 3.88
C SER A 140 -0.76 -13.32 3.39
N THR A 141 -0.93 -12.25 4.16
CA THR A 141 -0.34 -10.93 3.89
C THR A 141 1.15 -11.00 3.59
N GLU A 142 1.90 -11.82 4.33
CA GLU A 142 3.34 -12.01 4.14
C GLU A 142 3.64 -12.70 2.80
N ASN A 143 2.91 -13.77 2.47
CA ASN A 143 3.11 -14.49 1.22
C ASN A 143 2.69 -13.64 0.01
N PHE A 144 1.63 -12.83 0.13
CA PHE A 144 1.24 -11.87 -0.89
C PHE A 144 2.33 -10.83 -1.09
N SER A 145 2.87 -10.23 -0.02
CA SER A 145 3.95 -9.24 -0.11
C SER A 145 5.19 -9.84 -0.79
N ARG A 146 5.52 -11.11 -0.50
CA ARG A 146 6.62 -11.82 -1.17
C ARG A 146 6.35 -11.98 -2.67
N ARG A 147 5.14 -12.41 -3.04
CA ARG A 147 4.75 -12.56 -4.45
C ARG A 147 4.73 -11.22 -5.18
N LEU A 148 4.36 -10.14 -4.49
CA LEU A 148 4.44 -8.79 -5.00
C LEU A 148 5.88 -8.35 -5.26
N ILE A 149 6.82 -8.68 -4.37
CA ILE A 149 8.26 -8.45 -4.62
C ILE A 149 8.71 -9.19 -5.89
N GLU A 150 8.33 -10.47 -6.03
CA GLU A 150 8.65 -11.25 -7.24
C GLU A 150 8.11 -10.56 -8.49
N GLU A 151 6.84 -10.16 -8.49
CA GLU A 151 6.20 -9.47 -9.61
C GLU A 151 6.85 -8.11 -9.92
N ILE A 152 7.23 -7.33 -8.90
CA ILE A 152 7.97 -6.07 -9.10
C ILE A 152 9.35 -6.32 -9.71
N MET A 153 9.98 -7.46 -9.44
CA MET A 153 11.30 -7.79 -9.99
C MET A 153 11.22 -8.39 -11.39
N THR A 154 10.15 -9.13 -11.73
CA THR A 154 10.10 -9.94 -12.96
C THR A 154 8.99 -9.57 -13.93
N GLY A 155 7.95 -8.86 -13.49
CA GLY A 155 6.71 -8.65 -14.24
C GLY A 155 6.87 -7.75 -15.47
N ASP A 156 7.17 -6.47 -15.25
CA ASP A 156 7.35 -5.50 -16.33
C ASP A 156 8.83 -5.37 -16.71
N ALA A 157 9.27 -5.97 -17.81
CA ALA A 157 10.64 -5.88 -18.29
C ALA A 157 11.07 -4.43 -18.64
N GLY A 158 10.13 -3.53 -18.90
CA GLY A 158 10.40 -2.11 -19.18
C GLY A 158 10.60 -1.25 -17.94
N MET A 159 10.33 -1.76 -16.73
CA MET A 159 10.49 -1.00 -15.50
C MET A 159 11.98 -0.82 -15.14
N ALA A 160 12.40 0.44 -15.01
CA ALA A 160 13.78 0.79 -14.70
C ALA A 160 14.19 0.33 -13.28
N ALA A 161 15.47 0.01 -13.09
CA ALA A 161 16.00 -0.44 -11.79
C ALA A 161 15.74 0.56 -10.65
N ALA A 162 15.88 1.86 -10.92
CA ALA A 162 15.59 2.91 -9.95
C ALA A 162 14.11 2.98 -9.55
N GLU A 163 13.19 2.58 -10.44
CA GLU A 163 11.77 2.50 -10.13
C GLU A 163 11.46 1.26 -9.28
N ARG A 164 12.04 0.10 -9.61
CA ARG A 164 11.95 -1.12 -8.79
C ARG A 164 12.45 -0.89 -7.38
N ALA A 165 13.60 -0.22 -7.23
CA ALA A 165 14.16 0.14 -5.93
C ALA A 165 13.17 0.95 -5.06
N LYS A 166 12.47 1.92 -5.65
CA LYS A 166 11.43 2.70 -4.95
C LYS A 166 10.26 1.84 -4.50
N TYR A 167 9.80 0.89 -5.33
CA TYR A 167 8.73 -0.01 -4.93
C TYR A 167 9.16 -0.97 -3.82
N LEU A 168 10.40 -1.47 -3.86
CA LEU A 168 10.96 -2.27 -2.77
C LEU A 168 11.03 -1.47 -1.45
N ASP A 169 11.34 -0.17 -1.49
CA ASP A 169 11.29 0.70 -0.31
C ASP A 169 9.88 0.77 0.28
N PHE A 170 8.85 0.97 -0.55
CA PHE A 170 7.46 0.97 -0.09
C PHE A 170 7.03 -0.37 0.50
N ILE A 171 7.37 -1.48 -0.16
CA ILE A 171 7.05 -2.82 0.34
C ILE A 171 7.75 -3.06 1.68
N GLY A 172 9.04 -2.74 1.79
CA GLY A 172 9.79 -2.92 3.04
C GLY A 172 9.31 -2.01 4.17
N ARG A 173 8.83 -0.80 3.87
CA ARG A 173 8.22 0.10 4.86
C ARG A 173 6.91 -0.45 5.40
N TYR A 174 6.08 -1.05 4.56
CA TYR A 174 4.69 -1.38 4.87
C TYR A 174 4.43 -2.84 5.26
N SER A 175 5.37 -3.75 5.02
CA SER A 175 5.21 -5.18 5.30
C SER A 175 5.94 -5.61 6.58
N SER A 176 5.86 -6.91 6.91
CA SER A 176 6.52 -7.49 8.09
C SER A 176 8.04 -7.32 8.04
N GLU A 177 8.70 -7.43 9.20
CA GLU A 177 10.16 -7.31 9.29
C GLU A 177 10.88 -8.30 8.36
N ARG A 178 10.34 -9.51 8.19
CA ARG A 178 10.90 -10.50 7.24
C ARG A 178 10.85 -9.98 5.79
N ILE A 179 9.72 -9.44 5.36
CA ILE A 179 9.56 -8.90 4.01
C ILE A 179 10.44 -7.67 3.82
N ARG A 180 10.57 -6.83 4.85
CA ARG A 180 11.49 -5.69 4.85
C ARG A 180 12.91 -6.14 4.55
N GLN A 181 13.42 -7.14 5.25
CA GLN A 181 14.78 -7.66 5.00
C GLN A 181 14.95 -8.15 3.55
N ILE A 182 13.97 -8.88 3.01
CA ILE A 182 13.99 -9.32 1.60
C ILE A 182 14.05 -8.14 0.64
N ALA A 183 13.18 -7.14 0.84
CA ALA A 183 13.12 -5.96 -0.01
C ALA A 183 14.41 -5.14 0.04
N LEU A 184 15.00 -4.97 1.23
CA LEU A 184 16.28 -4.28 1.41
C LEU A 184 17.42 -4.98 0.67
N MET A 185 17.56 -6.30 0.82
CA MET A 185 18.60 -7.08 0.13
C MET A 185 18.48 -6.97 -1.39
N LEU A 186 17.27 -7.08 -1.95
CA LEU A 186 17.06 -6.97 -3.39
C LEU A 186 17.33 -5.56 -3.92
N ARG A 187 16.95 -4.53 -3.15
CA ARG A 187 17.20 -3.14 -3.49
C ARG A 187 18.71 -2.85 -3.54
N GLU A 188 19.46 -3.35 -2.55
CA GLU A 188 20.94 -3.25 -2.56
C GLU A 188 21.54 -3.92 -3.79
N GLY A 189 21.05 -5.12 -4.13
CA GLY A 189 21.46 -5.83 -5.35
C GLY A 189 21.22 -5.01 -6.63
N LEU A 190 20.08 -4.31 -6.74
CA LEU A 190 19.77 -3.43 -7.87
C LEU A 190 20.71 -2.22 -7.95
N VAL A 191 21.09 -1.64 -6.81
CA VAL A 191 22.02 -0.50 -6.77
C VAL A 191 23.43 -0.93 -7.17
N THR A 192 23.86 -2.13 -6.78
CA THR A 192 25.20 -2.64 -7.14
C THR A 192 25.33 -3.07 -8.59
N ALA A 193 24.22 -3.33 -9.28
CA ALA A 193 24.19 -3.81 -10.66
C ALA A 193 23.97 -2.69 -11.71
N ALA A 194 23.70 -1.45 -11.26
CA ALA A 194 23.45 -0.27 -12.08
C ALA A 194 24.73 0.57 -12.26
#